data_AF-A0A7Y2ZMY9-F1
#
_entry.id   AF-A0A7Y2ZMY9-F1
#
_cell.length_a   1.000
_cell.length_b   1.000
_cell.length_c   1.000
_cell.angle_alpha   90.00
_cell.angle_beta   90.00
_cell.angle_gamma   90.00
#
_symmetry.space_group_name_H-M   'P 1'
#
loop_
_entity.id
_entity.type
_entity.pdbx_description
1 polymer ?
#
loop_
_entity_poly.entity_id
_entity_poly.type
_entity_poly.pdbx_seq_one_letter_code
_entity_poly.pdbx_strand_id
1 'polypeptide(L)'
;MKKLSTLLIVALVSSLSLTAQNKDTKKADKHFSRLEFVDAAEDYLSLVTNGKGDAYVYTQLAECYYNIFNTVEAERWYAKALAESESPETAYRYSQMLKANGKYSESNEWM
;
A
#
# COMPACT_ATOMS: atom_id res chain seq x y z
N MET A 1 11.00 -15.95 -40.24
CA MET A 1 11.78 -15.94 -38.98
C MET A 1 11.95 -14.53 -38.42
N LYS A 2 12.44 -13.54 -39.18
CA LYS A 2 12.63 -12.15 -38.70
C LYS A 2 11.35 -11.52 -38.08
N LYS A 3 10.19 -11.68 -38.73
CA LYS A 3 8.90 -11.15 -38.23
C LYS A 3 8.42 -11.79 -36.92
N LEU A 4 8.72 -13.08 -36.71
CA LEU A 4 8.35 -13.79 -35.47
C LEU A 4 9.24 -13.33 -34.31
N SER A 5 10.54 -13.13 -34.57
CA SER A 5 11.46 -12.55 -33.59
C SER A 5 11.10 -11.10 -33.23
N THR A 6 10.62 -10.28 -34.18
CA THR A 6 10.16 -8.92 -33.91
C THR A 6 8.90 -8.89 -33.03
N LEU A 7 7.93 -9.79 -33.26
CA LEU A 7 6.74 -9.94 -32.42
C LEU A 7 7.08 -10.37 -31.00
N LEU A 8 8.07 -11.25 -30.84
CA LEU A 8 8.52 -11.74 -29.53
C LEU A 8 9.22 -10.63 -28.71
N ILE A 9 9.97 -9.74 -29.37
CA ILE A 9 10.60 -8.58 -28.74
C ILE A 9 9.55 -7.56 -28.30
N VAL A 10 8.53 -7.29 -29.12
CA VAL A 10 7.43 -6.37 -28.76
C VAL A 10 6.64 -6.92 -27.56
N ALA A 11 6.35 -8.22 -27.54
CA ALA A 11 5.69 -8.88 -26.42
C ALA A 11 6.50 -8.80 -25.11
N LEU A 12 7.83 -8.96 -25.19
CA LEU A 12 8.74 -8.87 -24.04
C LEU A 12 8.85 -7.44 -23.49
N VAL A 13 8.81 -6.42 -24.35
CA VAL A 13 8.89 -5.02 -23.95
C VAL A 13 7.56 -4.54 -23.35
N SER A 14 6.41 -5.05 -23.80
CA SER A 14 5.11 -4.74 -23.18
C SER A 14 4.98 -5.26 -21.74
N SER A 15 5.69 -6.33 -21.36
CA SER A 15 5.72 -6.85 -19.99
C SER A 15 6.62 -6.07 -19.02
N LEU A 16 7.39 -5.07 -19.49
CA LEU A 16 8.23 -4.21 -18.63
C LEU A 16 7.45 -3.01 -18.05
N SER A 17 6.17 -2.90 -18.38
CA SER A 17 5.32 -1.83 -17.88
C SER A 17 4.89 -2.13 -16.44
N LEU A 18 5.21 -1.20 -15.53
CA LEU A 18 4.57 -1.01 -14.21
C LEU A 18 5.16 -1.74 -12.99
N THR A 19 6.49 -1.81 -12.84
CA THR A 19 7.03 -1.74 -11.47
C THR A 19 7.42 -0.29 -11.20
N ALA A 20 6.60 0.41 -10.42
CA ALA A 20 7.01 1.68 -9.84
C ALA A 20 8.13 1.38 -8.83
N GLN A 21 9.36 1.22 -9.32
CA GLN A 21 10.55 1.09 -8.46
C GLN A 21 10.80 2.45 -7.79
N ASN A 22 10.04 2.74 -6.75
CA ASN A 22 10.26 3.91 -5.94
C ASN A 22 11.54 3.68 -5.12
N LYS A 23 12.63 4.36 -5.48
CA LYS A 23 13.91 4.23 -4.77
C LYS A 23 13.79 4.65 -3.30
N ASP A 24 12.84 5.52 -2.99
CA ASP A 24 12.63 6.04 -1.64
C ASP A 24 12.00 4.98 -0.71
N THR A 25 11.10 4.12 -1.22
CA THR A 25 10.44 3.09 -0.40
C THR A 25 11.29 1.85 -0.17
N LYS A 26 12.38 1.67 -0.92
CA LYS A 26 13.20 0.45 -0.91
C LYS A 26 13.60 -0.04 0.49
N LYS A 27 13.88 0.87 1.43
CA LYS A 27 14.21 0.51 2.81
C LYS A 27 12.98 -0.01 3.56
N ALA A 28 11.88 0.76 3.53
CA ALA A 28 10.61 0.39 4.13
C ALA A 28 10.08 -0.95 3.58
N ASP A 29 10.10 -1.12 2.25
CA ASP A 29 9.64 -2.34 1.57
C ASP A 29 10.49 -3.57 1.98
N LYS A 30 11.76 -3.37 2.29
CA LYS A 30 12.64 -4.44 2.76
C LYS A 30 12.29 -4.88 4.18
N HIS A 31 12.01 -3.95 5.09
CA HIS A 31 11.51 -4.28 6.43
C HIS A 31 10.12 -4.93 6.34
N PHE A 32 9.23 -4.39 5.52
CA PHE A 32 7.89 -4.93 5.30
C PHE A 32 7.92 -6.38 4.80
N SER A 33 8.73 -6.67 3.77
CA SER A 33 8.84 -8.02 3.21
C SER A 33 9.49 -9.03 4.16
N ARG A 34 10.16 -8.56 5.22
CA ARG A 34 10.69 -9.36 6.33
C ARG A 34 9.73 -9.49 7.51
N LEU A 35 8.53 -8.92 7.41
CA LEU A 35 7.54 -8.84 8.49
C LEU A 35 8.03 -8.01 9.69
N GLU A 36 9.04 -7.16 9.50
CA GLU A 36 9.58 -6.23 10.49
C GLU A 36 8.68 -4.99 10.53
N PHE A 37 7.40 -5.17 10.88
CA PHE A 37 6.36 -4.14 10.67
C PHE A 37 6.53 -2.87 11.50
N VAL A 38 7.18 -2.95 12.66
CA VAL A 38 7.50 -1.76 13.46
C VAL A 38 8.52 -0.89 12.72
N ASP A 39 9.64 -1.48 12.30
CA ASP A 39 10.68 -0.78 11.54
C ASP A 39 10.15 -0.27 10.19
N ALA A 40 9.31 -1.06 9.51
CA ALA A 40 8.67 -0.67 8.27
C ALA A 40 7.72 0.53 8.47
N ALA A 41 6.93 0.56 9.55
CA ALA A 41 6.05 1.68 9.86
C ALA A 41 6.86 2.97 10.07
N GLU A 42 7.96 2.90 10.82
CA GLU A 42 8.84 4.05 11.04
C GLU A 42 9.41 4.59 9.71
N ASP A 43 9.88 3.71 8.83
CA ASP A 43 10.42 4.10 7.53
C ASP A 43 9.36 4.69 6.59
N TYR A 44 8.17 4.09 6.49
CA TYR A 44 7.08 4.67 5.69
C TYR A 44 6.60 6.01 6.27
N LEU A 45 6.48 6.14 7.60
CA LEU A 45 6.12 7.39 8.25
C LEU A 45 7.14 8.50 7.98
N SER A 46 8.43 8.15 7.94
CA SER A 46 9.50 9.07 7.52
C SER A 46 9.29 9.57 6.08
N LEU A 47 8.86 8.71 5.15
CA LEU A 47 8.54 9.14 3.79
C LEU A 47 7.36 10.12 3.76
N VAL A 48 6.30 9.84 4.53
CA VAL A 48 5.15 10.75 4.64
C VAL A 48 5.57 12.12 5.18
N THR A 49 6.33 12.15 6.27
CA THR A 49 6.79 13.40 6.91
C THR A 49 7.74 14.22 6.02
N ASN A 50 8.50 13.55 5.15
CA ASN A 50 9.35 14.19 4.15
C ASN A 50 8.61 14.61 2.86
N GLY A 51 7.27 14.56 2.84
CA GLY A 51 6.47 14.97 1.69
C GLY A 51 6.48 13.97 0.52
N LYS A 52 6.90 12.73 0.77
CA LYS A 52 6.97 11.64 -0.20
C LYS A 52 5.86 10.60 0.00
N GLY A 53 4.76 11.01 0.66
CA GLY A 53 3.59 10.16 0.84
C GLY A 53 2.74 10.11 -0.43
N ASP A 54 2.40 8.91 -0.86
CA ASP A 54 1.44 8.63 -1.93
C ASP A 54 0.51 7.47 -1.50
N ALA A 55 -0.46 7.12 -2.35
CA ALA A 55 -1.42 6.05 -2.05
C ALA A 55 -0.73 4.73 -1.63
N TYR A 56 0.42 4.39 -2.23
CA TYR A 56 1.18 3.19 -1.91
C TYR A 56 1.83 3.29 -0.53
N VAL A 57 2.53 4.39 -0.25
CA VAL A 57 3.16 4.64 1.07
C VAL A 57 2.11 4.64 2.18
N TYR A 58 0.96 5.30 1.97
CA TYR A 58 -0.13 5.31 2.96
C TYR A 58 -0.72 3.92 3.18
N THR A 59 -0.94 3.15 2.12
CA THR A 59 -1.45 1.77 2.22
C THR A 59 -0.47 0.88 2.98
N GLN A 60 0.81 0.91 2.64
CA GLN A 60 1.81 0.08 3.30
C GLN A 60 2.01 0.47 4.77
N LEU A 61 1.98 1.77 5.09
CA LEU A 61 2.00 2.24 6.47
C LEU A 61 0.79 1.74 7.26
N ALA A 62 -0.40 1.77 6.66
CA ALA A 62 -1.61 1.22 7.25
C ALA A 62 -1.49 -0.30 7.47
N GLU A 63 -0.97 -1.04 6.50
CA GLU A 63 -0.70 -2.49 6.62
C GLU A 63 0.29 -2.79 7.76
N CYS A 64 1.34 -1.99 7.94
CA CYS A 64 2.24 -2.16 9.08
C CYS A 64 1.48 -2.05 10.41
N TYR A 65 0.68 -0.99 10.57
CA TYR A 65 -0.12 -0.78 11.78
C TYR A 65 -1.19 -1.87 11.97
N TYR A 66 -1.81 -2.33 10.90
CA TYR A 66 -2.75 -3.44 10.89
C TYR A 66 -2.09 -4.71 11.44
N ASN A 67 -0.89 -5.07 10.95
CA ASN A 67 -0.20 -6.30 11.34
C ASN A 67 0.34 -6.27 12.78
N ILE A 68 0.57 -5.08 13.36
CA ILE A 68 0.93 -4.93 14.78
C ILE A 68 -0.27 -4.62 15.69
N PHE A 69 -1.49 -4.78 15.17
CA PHE A 69 -2.76 -4.54 15.87
C PHE A 69 -2.95 -3.11 16.41
N ASN A 70 -2.28 -2.12 15.81
CA ASN A 70 -2.55 -0.71 16.08
C ASN A 70 -3.70 -0.24 15.17
N THR A 71 -4.92 -0.59 15.56
CA THR A 71 -6.13 -0.36 14.75
C THR A 71 -6.45 1.11 14.54
N VAL A 72 -6.07 1.98 15.47
CA VAL A 72 -6.33 3.44 15.37
C VAL A 72 -5.46 4.06 14.28
N GLU A 73 -4.16 3.77 14.25
CA GLU A 73 -3.28 4.27 13.19
C GLU A 73 -3.58 3.59 11.85
N ALA A 74 -3.86 2.28 11.83
CA ALA A 74 -4.25 1.59 10.62
C ALA A 74 -5.49 2.23 9.96
N GLU A 75 -6.55 2.48 10.75
CA GLU A 75 -7.75 3.18 10.27
C GLU A 75 -7.40 4.54 9.62
N ARG A 76 -6.61 5.36 10.32
CA ARG A 76 -6.20 6.69 9.85
C ARG A 76 -5.48 6.63 8.51
N TRP A 77 -4.52 5.71 8.36
CA TRP A 77 -3.70 5.62 7.15
C TRP A 77 -4.44 4.98 5.98
N TYR A 78 -5.34 4.02 6.24
CA TYR A 78 -6.22 3.50 5.19
C TYR A 78 -7.18 4.58 4.66
N ALA A 79 -7.77 5.40 5.54
CA ALA A 79 -8.61 6.53 5.11
C ALA A 79 -7.81 7.50 4.22
N LYS A 80 -6.56 7.81 4.60
CA LYS A 80 -5.69 8.66 3.81
C LYS A 80 -5.32 8.04 2.46
N ALA A 81 -5.08 6.73 2.40
CA ALA A 81 -4.81 6.02 1.16
C ALA A 81 -6.01 6.07 0.19
N LEU A 82 -7.23 5.81 0.68
CA LEU A 82 -8.47 5.81 -0.11
C LEU A 82 -8.84 7.19 -0.65
N ALA A 83 -8.42 8.26 0.02
CA ALA A 83 -8.58 9.62 -0.49
C ALA A 83 -7.72 9.92 -1.74
N GLU A 84 -6.63 9.17 -1.95
CA GLU A 84 -5.73 9.35 -3.10
C GLU A 84 -6.02 8.34 -4.22
N SER A 85 -6.39 7.10 -3.88
CA SER A 85 -6.72 6.06 -4.84
C SER A 85 -7.70 5.06 -4.25
N GLU A 86 -8.78 4.80 -4.97
CA GLU A 86 -9.72 3.74 -4.62
C GLU A 86 -9.08 2.36 -4.84
N SER A 87 -9.23 1.48 -3.85
CA SER A 87 -8.78 0.10 -3.89
C SER A 87 -9.76 -0.75 -3.09
N PRO A 88 -10.42 -1.76 -3.69
CA PRO A 88 -11.37 -2.60 -2.97
C PRO A 88 -10.76 -3.33 -1.77
N GLU A 89 -9.49 -3.75 -1.87
CA GLU A 89 -8.78 -4.39 -0.76
C GLU A 89 -8.52 -3.40 0.38
N THR A 90 -8.08 -2.19 0.06
CA THR A 90 -7.85 -1.11 1.03
C THR A 90 -9.17 -0.69 1.69
N ALA A 91 -10.27 -0.60 0.94
CA ALA A 91 -11.61 -0.31 1.46
C ALA A 91 -12.10 -1.39 2.43
N TYR A 92 -11.89 -2.67 2.08
CA TYR A 92 -12.20 -3.78 2.97
C TYR A 92 -11.37 -3.73 4.27
N ARG A 93 -10.06 -3.49 4.18
CA ARG A 93 -9.21 -3.35 5.37
C ARG A 93 -9.62 -2.17 6.24
N TYR A 94 -9.96 -1.04 5.62
CA TYR A 94 -10.49 0.14 6.29
C TYR A 94 -11.77 -0.17 7.06
N SER A 95 -12.74 -0.84 6.43
CA SER A 95 -13.98 -1.24 7.12
C SER A 95 -13.71 -2.18 8.30
N GLN A 96 -12.76 -3.11 8.17
CA GLN A 96 -12.36 -3.95 9.31
C GLN A 96 -11.76 -3.12 10.46
N MET A 97 -10.95 -2.08 10.18
CA MET A 97 -10.39 -1.21 11.21
C MET A 97 -11.44 -0.33 11.88
N LEU A 98 -12.38 0.23 11.10
CA LEU A 98 -13.55 0.93 11.64
C LEU A 98 -14.33 0.04 12.62
N LYS A 99 -14.63 -1.20 12.22
CA LYS A 99 -15.30 -2.18 13.07
C LYS A 99 -14.49 -2.51 14.33
N ALA A 100 -13.18 -2.71 14.21
CA ALA A 100 -12.30 -2.98 15.34
C ALA A 100 -12.27 -1.81 16.35
N ASN A 101 -12.41 -0.58 15.85
CA ASN A 101 -12.50 0.64 16.66
C ASN A 101 -13.94 0.98 17.10
N GLY A 102 -14.91 0.08 16.89
CA GLY A 102 -16.30 0.25 17.34
C GLY A 102 -17.17 1.14 16.46
N LYS A 103 -16.67 1.56 15.29
CA LYS A 103 -17.38 2.43 14.32
C LYS A 103 -18.22 1.58 13.36
N TYR A 104 -19.19 0.85 13.90
CA TYR A 104 -19.96 -0.13 13.15
C TYR A 104 -20.78 0.46 11.99
N SER A 105 -21.39 1.63 12.20
CA SER A 105 -22.16 2.30 11.15
C SER A 105 -21.27 2.68 9.96
N GLU A 106 -20.14 3.34 10.22
CA GLU A 106 -19.16 3.69 9.18
C GLU A 106 -18.60 2.43 8.50
N SER A 107 -18.29 1.38 9.26
CA SER A 107 -17.82 0.11 8.69
C SER A 107 -18.82 -0.48 7.69
N ASN A 108 -20.12 -0.41 7.97
CA ASN A 108 -21.15 -0.98 7.10
C ASN A 108 -21.35 -0.17 5.81
N GLU A 109 -21.01 1.13 5.80
CA GLU A 109 -21.04 1.95 4.59
C GLU A 109 -19.92 1.59 3.62
N TRP A 110 -18.81 1.07 4.13
CA TRP A 110 -17.62 0.67 3.35
C TRP A 110 -17.59 -0.82 2.98
N MET A 111 -18.60 -1.60 3.36
CA MET A 111 -18.75 -3.04 3.06
C MET A 111 -19.69 -3.29 1.89
#